data_AF-A0A357NDW5-F1
#
_entry.id   AF-A0A357NDW5-F1
#
_cell.length_a   1.000
_cell.length_b   1.000
_cell.length_c   1.000
_cell.angle_alpha   90.00
_cell.angle_beta   90.00
_cell.angle_gamma   90.00
#
_symmetry.space_group_name_H-M   'P 1'
#
loop_
_entity.id
_entity.type
_entity.pdbx_description
1 polymer ?
#
loop_
_entity_poly.entity_id
_entity_poly.type
_entity_poly.pdbx_seq_one_letter_code
_entity_poly.pdbx_strand_id
1 'polypeptide(L)'
;LETLAPICRLSVLERLPLAGDYPDPACEYILPQQDYVFITATTLINKTLPRLLELSRQAYVVLVGPSTPLTPVLFKYGVDMLAGTAVVDRPRVWRLMQEGDQQQFFQSGGRMVKITAEDWREHFQVENCSVVRLAK
;
A
#
# COMPACT_ATOMS: atom_id res chain seq x y z
N LEU A 1 15.21 0.57 4.07
CA LEU A 1 15.46 -0.47 3.04
C LEU A 1 16.84 -1.08 3.20
N GLU A 2 17.86 -0.29 3.54
CA GLU A 2 19.23 -0.79 3.82
C GLU A 2 19.29 -1.93 4.84
N THR A 3 18.41 -1.93 5.83
CA THR A 3 18.30 -3.01 6.83
C THR A 3 17.78 -4.34 6.27
N LEU A 4 17.11 -4.34 5.10
CA LEU A 4 16.61 -5.55 4.45
C LEU A 4 17.64 -6.18 3.51
N ALA A 5 18.51 -5.36 2.90
CA ALA A 5 19.53 -5.82 1.96
C ALA A 5 20.41 -6.99 2.45
N PRO A 6 20.84 -7.09 3.72
CA PRO A 6 21.67 -8.21 4.18
C PRO A 6 20.91 -9.51 4.42
N ILE A 7 19.57 -9.48 4.47
CA ILE A 7 18.75 -10.64 4.85
C ILE A 7 17.83 -11.14 3.72
N CYS A 8 17.80 -10.45 2.57
CA CYS A 8 17.03 -10.87 1.41
C CYS A 8 17.65 -10.37 0.09
N ARG A 9 17.20 -10.95 -1.02
CA ARG A 9 17.49 -10.41 -2.35
C ARG A 9 16.55 -9.23 -2.62
N LEU A 10 17.05 -8.03 -2.36
CA LEU A 10 16.28 -6.79 -2.53
C LEU A 10 16.36 -6.28 -3.97
N SER A 11 15.22 -5.94 -4.56
CA SER A 11 15.14 -5.18 -5.82
C SER A 11 14.24 -3.97 -5.60
N VAL A 12 14.75 -2.78 -5.89
CA VAL A 12 14.01 -1.52 -5.79
C VAL A 12 13.69 -1.07 -7.20
N LEU A 13 12.40 -0.82 -7.48
CA LEU A 13 11.94 -0.34 -8.78
C LEU A 13 11.43 1.08 -8.60
N GLU A 14 12.05 2.02 -9.31
CA GLU A 14 11.68 3.43 -9.24
C GLU A 14 11.64 4.11 -10.60
N ARG A 15 10.83 5.17 -10.70
CA ARG A 15 10.75 5.98 -11.93
C ARG A 15 12.03 6.77 -12.19
N LEU A 16 12.68 7.22 -11.12
CA LEU A 16 13.96 7.91 -11.14
C LEU A 16 14.94 7.07 -10.30
N PRO A 17 15.46 5.95 -10.85
CA PRO A 17 16.25 5.00 -10.09
C PRO A 17 17.59 5.60 -9.65
N LEU A 18 18.03 5.26 -8.44
CA LEU A 18 19.38 5.53 -7.96
C LEU A 18 20.33 4.40 -8.37
N ALA A 19 21.61 4.53 -7.99
CA ALA A 19 22.59 3.48 -8.25
C ALA A 19 22.21 2.19 -7.52
N GLY A 20 22.00 1.11 -8.29
CA GLY A 20 21.57 -0.20 -7.78
C GLY A 20 20.06 -0.47 -7.88
N ASP A 21 19.26 0.55 -8.20
CA ASP A 21 17.83 0.41 -8.45
C ASP A 21 17.55 0.03 -9.92
N TYR A 22 16.34 -0.44 -10.18
CA TYR A 22 15.82 -0.74 -11.50
C TYR A 22 14.79 0.30 -11.94
N PRO A 23 14.69 0.62 -13.24
CA PRO A 23 13.62 1.46 -13.75
C PRO A 23 12.26 0.75 -13.63
N ASP A 24 11.17 1.51 -13.54
CA ASP A 24 9.81 0.95 -13.40
C ASP A 24 9.39 -0.10 -14.46
N PRO A 25 9.84 -0.09 -15.74
CA PRO A 25 9.43 -1.12 -16.70
C PRO A 25 10.05 -2.50 -16.41
N ALA A 26 11.07 -2.58 -15.55
CA ALA A 26 11.65 -3.85 -15.14
C ALA A 26 10.67 -4.72 -14.32
N CYS A 27 9.54 -4.14 -13.86
CA CYS A 27 8.52 -4.85 -13.10
C CYS A 27 8.01 -6.13 -13.78
N GLU A 28 7.89 -6.11 -15.10
CA GLU A 28 7.46 -7.25 -15.93
C GLU A 28 8.35 -8.50 -15.77
N TYR A 29 9.62 -8.29 -15.44
CA TYR A 29 10.61 -9.37 -15.30
C TYR A 29 10.89 -9.72 -13.85
N ILE A 30 10.83 -8.73 -12.95
CA ILE A 30 11.24 -8.87 -11.56
C ILE A 30 10.09 -9.33 -10.67
N LEU A 31 8.91 -8.70 -10.77
CA LEU A 31 7.79 -8.94 -9.86
C LEU A 31 7.27 -10.38 -9.87
N PRO A 32 7.18 -11.08 -11.02
CA PRO A 32 6.73 -12.48 -11.04
C PRO A 32 7.65 -13.46 -10.30
N GLN A 33 8.84 -13.04 -9.88
CA GLN A 33 9.84 -13.87 -9.21
C GLN A 33 9.96 -13.57 -7.71
N GLN A 34 9.17 -12.63 -7.16
CA GLN A 34 9.30 -12.20 -5.76
C GLN A 34 8.37 -12.98 -4.83
N ASP A 35 8.85 -13.26 -3.62
CA ASP A 35 8.04 -13.83 -2.54
C ASP A 35 7.25 -12.75 -1.78
N TYR A 36 7.80 -11.52 -1.72
CA TYR A 36 7.19 -10.36 -1.06
C TYR A 36 7.30 -9.13 -1.95
N VAL A 37 6.20 -8.38 -2.10
CA VAL A 37 6.18 -7.14 -2.88
C VAL A 37 5.56 -6.01 -2.07
N PHE A 38 6.32 -4.93 -1.91
CA PHE A 38 5.86 -3.69 -1.31
C PHE A 38 5.54 -2.69 -2.41
N ILE A 39 4.26 -2.37 -2.58
CA ILE A 39 3.78 -1.45 -3.62
C ILE A 39 3.40 -0.13 -2.95
N THR A 40 4.00 0.98 -3.39
CA THR A 40 3.58 2.30 -2.92
C THR A 40 2.13 2.61 -3.32
N ALA A 41 1.36 3.20 -2.42
CA ALA A 41 -0.03 3.58 -2.69
C ALA A 41 -0.18 4.67 -3.75
N THR A 42 0.89 5.37 -4.12
CA THR A 42 0.87 6.32 -5.25
C THR A 42 0.62 5.63 -6.59
N THR A 43 0.77 4.29 -6.67
CA THR A 43 0.40 3.47 -7.83
C THR A 43 -1.11 3.49 -8.14
N LEU A 44 -1.95 3.79 -7.15
CA LEU A 44 -3.38 4.06 -7.37
C LEU A 44 -3.58 5.36 -8.15
N ILE A 45 -2.83 6.38 -7.81
CA ILE A 45 -2.95 7.73 -8.39
C ILE A 45 -2.46 7.72 -9.84
N ASN A 46 -1.30 7.08 -10.08
CA ASN A 46 -0.68 7.04 -11.40
C ASN A 46 -1.14 5.84 -12.26
N LYS A 47 -2.15 5.09 -11.79
CA LYS A 47 -2.86 4.00 -12.50
C LYS A 47 -2.04 2.76 -12.84
N THR A 48 -0.91 2.51 -12.15
CA THR A 48 -0.11 1.30 -12.38
C THR A 48 -0.48 0.13 -11.48
N LEU A 49 -1.22 0.36 -10.38
CA LEU A 49 -1.52 -0.69 -9.39
C LEU A 49 -2.10 -1.98 -10.00
N PRO A 50 -3.13 -1.96 -10.88
CA PRO A 50 -3.73 -3.19 -11.38
C PRO A 50 -2.74 -4.14 -12.07
N ARG A 51 -1.83 -3.59 -12.88
CA ARG A 51 -0.80 -4.40 -13.56
C ARG A 51 0.23 -4.94 -12.58
N LEU A 52 0.66 -4.12 -11.61
CA LEU A 52 1.62 -4.55 -10.59
C LEU A 52 1.05 -5.67 -9.70
N LEU A 53 -0.24 -5.63 -9.37
CA LEU A 53 -0.93 -6.72 -8.65
C LEU A 53 -0.99 -8.00 -9.49
N GLU A 54 -1.29 -7.90 -10.79
CA GLU A 54 -1.31 -9.06 -11.68
C GLU A 54 0.07 -9.75 -11.78
N LEU A 55 1.14 -8.94 -11.88
CA LEU A 55 2.51 -9.42 -11.90
C LEU A 55 2.97 -10.01 -10.56
N SER A 56 2.40 -9.53 -9.45
CA SER A 56 2.76 -9.94 -8.08
C SER A 56 1.86 -11.03 -7.52
N ARG A 57 1.03 -11.69 -8.32
CA ARG A 57 0.01 -12.66 -7.86
C ARG A 57 0.54 -13.88 -7.08
N GLN A 58 1.85 -14.14 -7.15
CA GLN A 58 2.52 -15.24 -6.43
C GLN A 58 3.22 -14.77 -5.16
N ALA A 59 3.25 -13.47 -4.91
CA ALA A 59 3.91 -12.84 -3.78
C ALA A 59 2.90 -12.50 -2.68
N TYR A 60 3.41 -12.31 -1.46
CA TYR A 60 2.69 -11.59 -0.42
C TYR A 60 2.76 -10.08 -0.69
N VAL A 61 1.62 -9.44 -0.94
CA VAL A 61 1.55 -8.05 -1.39
C VAL A 61 1.17 -7.10 -0.26
N VAL A 62 2.02 -6.10 -0.03
CA VAL A 62 1.77 -5.00 0.91
C VAL A 62 1.57 -3.70 0.14
N LEU A 63 0.39 -3.09 0.24
CA LEU A 63 0.15 -1.74 -0.26
C LEU A 63 0.53 -0.74 0.83
N VAL A 64 1.54 0.09 0.58
CA VAL A 64 2.19 0.92 1.60
C VAL A 64 2.13 2.42 1.27
N GLY A 65 1.89 3.24 2.29
CA GLY A 65 2.05 4.68 2.25
C GLY A 65 0.84 5.46 2.79
N PRO A 66 0.97 6.78 3.00
CA PRO A 66 -0.13 7.62 3.50
C PRO A 66 -1.37 7.58 2.61
N SER A 67 -1.16 7.44 1.30
CA SER A 67 -2.22 7.38 0.31
C SER A 67 -2.94 6.03 0.26
N THR A 68 -2.54 5.03 1.06
CA THR A 68 -3.20 3.72 1.11
C THR A 68 -4.63 3.86 1.62
N PRO A 69 -5.65 3.58 0.80
CA PRO A 69 -7.02 3.52 1.28
C PRO A 69 -7.16 2.33 2.23
N LEU A 70 -7.58 2.58 3.47
CA LEU A 70 -7.80 1.54 4.48
C LEU A 70 -9.16 0.85 4.25
N THR A 71 -9.34 0.24 3.08
CA THR A 71 -10.57 -0.42 2.66
C THR A 71 -10.35 -1.91 2.39
N PRO A 72 -11.18 -2.80 2.96
CA PRO A 72 -11.04 -4.24 2.77
C PRO A 72 -11.31 -4.71 1.33
N VAL A 73 -11.89 -3.84 0.50
CA VAL A 73 -12.15 -4.14 -0.92
C VAL A 73 -10.85 -4.51 -1.64
N LEU A 74 -9.72 -3.91 -1.28
CA LEU A 74 -8.43 -4.18 -1.89
C LEU A 74 -7.93 -5.61 -1.69
N PHE A 75 -8.37 -6.29 -0.61
CA PHE A 75 -8.05 -7.69 -0.39
C PHE A 75 -8.65 -8.62 -1.45
N LYS A 76 -9.74 -8.21 -2.11
CA LYS A 76 -10.34 -8.97 -3.22
C LYS A 76 -9.52 -8.84 -4.52
N TYR A 77 -8.57 -7.91 -4.57
CA TYR A 77 -7.76 -7.62 -5.76
C TYR A 77 -6.30 -8.08 -5.64
N GLY A 78 -5.97 -8.91 -4.64
CA GLY A 78 -4.62 -9.48 -4.49
C GLY A 78 -3.68 -8.64 -3.62
N VAL A 79 -4.21 -7.78 -2.76
CA VAL A 79 -3.43 -7.18 -1.65
C VAL A 79 -3.62 -8.06 -0.41
N ASP A 80 -2.54 -8.34 0.33
CA ASP A 80 -2.60 -9.14 1.56
C ASP A 80 -2.55 -8.25 2.82
N MET A 81 -1.86 -7.11 2.74
CA MET A 81 -1.76 -6.15 3.84
C MET A 81 -1.86 -4.70 3.35
N LEU A 82 -2.65 -3.91 4.07
CA LEU A 82 -2.73 -2.46 3.92
C LEU A 82 -1.88 -1.81 5.01
N ALA A 83 -0.80 -1.13 4.63
CA ALA A 83 0.03 -0.32 5.51
C ALA A 83 -0.21 1.16 5.19
N GLY A 84 -1.06 1.81 5.97
CA GLY A 84 -1.53 3.17 5.73
C GLY A 84 -1.31 4.11 6.92
N THR A 85 -1.92 5.28 6.86
CA THR A 85 -1.87 6.28 7.94
C THR A 85 -3.27 6.77 8.29
N ALA A 86 -3.63 6.68 9.56
CA ALA A 86 -4.86 7.26 10.11
C ALA A 86 -4.56 8.64 10.71
N VAL A 87 -5.33 9.66 10.35
CA VAL A 87 -5.24 10.99 10.98
C VAL A 87 -5.98 10.95 12.30
N VAL A 88 -5.24 11.07 13.41
CA VAL A 88 -5.76 11.06 14.78
C VAL A 88 -5.87 12.46 15.40
N ASP A 89 -5.15 13.45 14.84
CA ASP A 89 -5.27 14.87 15.18
C ASP A 89 -5.43 15.70 13.91
N ARG A 90 -6.69 15.92 13.52
CA ARG A 90 -7.02 16.64 12.28
C ARG A 90 -6.51 18.09 12.28
N PRO A 91 -6.76 18.93 13.30
CA PRO A 91 -6.24 20.31 13.30
C PRO A 91 -4.73 20.38 13.14
N ARG A 92 -3.98 19.51 13.83
CA ARG A 92 -2.52 19.51 13.76
C ARG A 92 -1.99 19.05 12.41
N VAL A 93 -2.53 17.95 11.87
CA VAL A 93 -2.16 17.49 10.53
C VAL A 93 -2.51 18.55 9.48
N TRP A 94 -3.69 19.16 9.56
CA TRP A 94 -4.09 20.21 8.62
C TRP A 94 -3.14 21.40 8.60
N ARG A 95 -2.63 21.83 9.77
CA ARG A 95 -1.62 22.87 9.85
C ARG A 95 -0.30 22.45 9.21
N LEU A 96 0.20 21.27 9.55
CA LEU A 96 1.45 20.73 9.00
C LEU A 96 1.39 20.60 7.47
N MET A 97 0.26 20.16 6.92
CA MET A 97 0.07 20.08 5.47
C MET A 97 0.12 21.46 4.79
N GLN A 98 -0.46 22.50 5.40
CA GLN A 98 -0.37 23.88 4.90
C GLN A 98 1.06 24.43 4.94
N GLU A 99 1.86 23.97 5.89
CA GLU A 99 3.27 24.34 6.05
C GLU A 99 4.20 23.54 5.10
N GLY A 100 3.66 22.61 4.30
CA GLY A 100 4.42 21.79 3.35
C GLY A 100 5.17 20.63 4.00
N ASP A 101 4.78 20.23 5.22
CA ASP A 101 5.42 19.12 5.92
C ASP A 101 5.26 17.79 5.16
N GLN A 102 6.33 17.00 5.16
CA GLN A 102 6.36 15.67 4.53
C GLN A 102 6.66 14.54 5.53
N GLN A 103 7.01 14.85 6.77
CA GLN A 103 7.56 13.88 7.72
C GLN A 103 7.00 14.03 9.13
N GLN A 104 6.89 15.26 9.64
CA GLN A 104 6.50 15.50 11.04
C GLN A 104 5.09 15.01 11.34
N PHE A 105 4.18 15.03 10.37
CA PHE A 105 2.80 14.61 10.56
C PHE A 105 2.70 13.15 11.02
N PHE A 106 3.62 12.26 10.62
CA PHE A 106 3.65 10.87 11.10
C PHE A 106 3.93 10.73 12.60
N GLN A 107 4.58 11.73 13.21
CA GLN A 107 4.90 11.76 14.64
C GLN A 107 3.93 12.64 15.43
N SER A 108 3.20 13.50 14.73
CA SER A 108 2.51 14.66 15.31
C SER A 108 1.00 14.69 15.05
N GLY A 109 0.40 13.61 14.54
CA GLY A 109 -1.06 13.58 14.31
C GLY A 109 -1.53 12.55 13.30
N GLY A 110 -0.62 11.95 12.55
CA GLY A 110 -0.80 10.70 11.83
C GLY A 110 -0.37 9.52 12.70
N ARG A 111 -1.07 8.39 12.54
CA ARG A 111 -0.70 7.10 13.12
C ARG A 111 -0.56 6.10 12.00
N MET A 112 0.62 5.50 11.88
CA MET A 112 0.81 4.37 10.97
C MET A 112 0.01 3.18 11.48
N VAL A 113 -0.78 2.58 10.59
CA VAL A 113 -1.63 1.44 10.90
C VAL A 113 -1.43 0.35 9.84
N LYS A 114 -1.54 -0.90 10.26
CA LYS A 114 -1.51 -2.07 9.38
C LYS A 114 -2.78 -2.87 9.57
N ILE A 115 -3.37 -3.33 8.47
CA ILE A 115 -4.54 -4.21 8.47
C ILE A 115 -4.23 -5.35 7.51
N THR A 116 -4.26 -6.59 7.99
CA THR A 116 -4.09 -7.77 7.14
C THR A 116 -5.44 -8.31 6.67
N ALA A 117 -5.44 -9.01 5.53
CA ALA A 117 -6.61 -9.72 5.06
C ALA A 117 -7.06 -10.81 6.05
N GLU A 118 -6.12 -11.40 6.80
CA GLU A 118 -6.37 -12.37 7.87
C GLU A 118 -7.13 -11.71 9.03
N ASP A 119 -6.56 -10.65 9.63
CA ASP A 119 -7.19 -9.89 10.73
C ASP A 119 -8.60 -9.44 10.34
N TRP A 120 -8.77 -8.96 9.09
CA TRP A 120 -10.05 -8.49 8.58
C TRP A 120 -11.10 -9.61 8.50
N ARG A 121 -10.72 -10.79 8.01
CA ARG A 121 -11.63 -11.95 7.90
C ARG A 121 -12.02 -12.48 9.27
N GLU A 122 -11.11 -12.49 10.23
CA GLU A 122 -11.37 -13.00 11.58
C GLU A 122 -12.28 -12.08 12.40
N HIS A 123 -12.14 -10.76 12.27
CA HIS A 123 -12.77 -9.80 13.18
C HIS A 123 -13.97 -9.04 12.58
N PHE A 124 -14.12 -9.02 11.25
CA PHE A 124 -15.07 -8.13 10.57
C PHE A 124 -15.94 -8.82 9.51
N GLN A 125 -16.12 -10.14 9.58
CA GLN A 125 -17.14 -10.84 8.78
C GLN A 125 -18.55 -10.39 9.19
N VAL A 126 -19.07 -9.38 8.48
CA VAL A 126 -20.51 -9.12 8.42
C VAL A 126 -21.07 -10.02 7.33
N GLU A 127 -21.64 -11.17 7.70
CA GLU A 127 -22.28 -12.13 6.79
C GLU A 127 -23.58 -11.62 6.14
N ASN A 128 -24.07 -10.41 6.42
CA ASN A 128 -25.31 -9.92 5.80
C ASN A 128 -25.23 -8.42 5.45
N CYS A 129 -24.68 -8.10 4.27
CA CYS A 129 -25.01 -6.85 3.60
C CYS A 129 -25.99 -7.16 2.47
N SER A 130 -27.28 -7.21 2.80
CA SER A 130 -28.35 -7.22 1.80
C SER A 130 -28.36 -5.88 1.09
N VAL A 131 -27.72 -5.79 -0.08
CA VAL A 131 -27.80 -4.62 -0.95
C VAL A 131 -29.09 -4.72 -1.77
N VAL A 132 -30.11 -3.94 -1.41
CA VAL A 132 -31.29 -3.75 -2.25
C VAL A 132 -30.88 -2.86 -3.42
N ARG A 133 -30.82 -3.43 -4.63
CA ARG A 133 -30.70 -2.65 -5.87
C ARG A 133 -32.05 -1.95 -6.11
N LEU A 134 -32.13 -0.65 -5.83
CA LEU A 134 -33.21 0.18 -6.34
C LEU A 134 -32.93 0.44 -7.82
N ALA A 135 -33.66 -0.24 -8.70
CA ALA A 135 -33.74 0.10 -10.10
C ALA A 135 -34.71 1.28 -10.29
N LYS A 136 -34.30 2.29 -11.05
CA LYS A 136 -35.20 3.04 -11.93
C LYS A 136 -34.85 2.69 -13.35
#